data_AF-A0A849WGJ8-F1
#
_entry.id   AF-A0A849WGJ8-F1
#
_cell.length_a   1.000
_cell.length_b   1.000
_cell.length_c   1.000
_cell.angle_alpha   90.00
_cell.angle_beta   90.00
_cell.angle_gamma   90.00
#
_symmetry.space_group_name_H-M   'P 1'
#
loop_
_entity.id
_entity.type
_entity.pdbx_description
1 polymer ?
#
loop_
_entity_poly.entity_id
_entity_poly.type
_entity_poly.pdbx_seq_one_letter_code
_entity_poly.pdbx_strand_id
1 'polypeptide(L)'
;MDKYQKKFKEFKENMQGCILQVWQELNSEQKEMAEEIIMQAWEEEDTQGFRYSDQQLLACFLSNQILYPCSDAVFKAIFLNDEGYVLLKDLICWTIFQGQKKILDLTVLPSEQNISVFGDKIFHCDILVVLENNEKCNIEMQLTHHEGLSSRMVIQAAKLHVSQAKKGLEFLSIKPTLSLWIMPFDFTGFQDCYSSARLRFDQDSAKIMSDDMQFH
;
A
#
# COMPACT_ATOMS: atom_id res chain seq x y z
N MET A 1 -2.80 36.76 8.44
CA MET A 1 -3.24 35.88 7.33
C MET A 1 -2.99 34.48 7.81
N ASP A 2 -4.01 33.64 7.82
CA ASP A 2 -3.86 32.22 8.15
C ASP A 2 -2.79 31.62 7.23
N LYS A 3 -1.89 30.78 7.78
CA LYS A 3 -0.78 30.19 7.03
C LYS A 3 -1.29 29.43 5.80
N TYR A 4 -2.48 28.83 5.89
CA TYR A 4 -3.13 28.13 4.79
C TYR A 4 -3.67 29.09 3.73
N GLN A 5 -4.19 30.25 4.11
CA GLN A 5 -4.59 31.30 3.14
C GLN A 5 -3.38 31.84 2.35
N LYS A 6 -2.21 31.95 2.99
CA LYS A 6 -0.97 32.34 2.30
C LYS A 6 -0.53 31.25 1.30
N LYS A 7 -0.49 29.99 1.76
CA LYS A 7 -0.19 28.82 0.93
C LYS A 7 -1.17 28.70 -0.25
N PHE A 8 -2.44 29.02 -0.02
CA PHE A 8 -3.48 28.98 -1.05
C PHE A 8 -3.32 30.07 -2.11
N LYS A 9 -2.95 31.28 -1.69
CA LYS A 9 -2.66 32.38 -2.61
C LYS A 9 -1.49 32.04 -3.53
N GLU A 10 -0.41 31.50 -2.97
CA GLU A 10 0.75 31.03 -3.72
C GLU A 10 0.36 29.89 -4.68
N PHE A 11 -0.50 28.97 -4.26
CA PHE A 11 -1.03 27.92 -5.13
C PHE A 11 -1.80 28.49 -6.33
N LYS A 12 -2.74 29.43 -6.11
CA LYS A 12 -3.49 30.09 -7.20
C LYS A 12 -2.58 30.83 -8.18
N GLU A 13 -1.54 31.50 -7.68
CA GLU A 13 -0.59 32.25 -8.51
C GLU A 13 0.29 31.34 -9.38
N ASN A 14 0.54 30.10 -8.95
CA ASN A 14 1.41 29.13 -9.64
C ASN A 14 0.64 28.02 -10.39
N MET A 15 -0.69 28.13 -10.48
CA MET A 15 -1.55 27.13 -11.11
C MET A 15 -1.29 27.04 -12.63
N GLN A 16 -1.07 25.85 -13.16
CA GLN A 16 -0.73 25.62 -14.57
C GLN A 16 -1.18 24.24 -15.07
N GLY A 17 -1.10 24.02 -16.39
CA GLY A 17 -1.37 22.71 -17.01
C GLY A 17 -2.81 22.24 -16.86
N CYS A 18 -3.00 20.93 -16.66
CA CYS A 18 -4.32 20.30 -16.53
C CYS A 18 -5.15 20.87 -15.38
N ILE A 19 -4.51 21.32 -14.31
CA ILE A 19 -5.19 21.90 -13.15
C ILE A 19 -5.83 23.23 -13.52
N LEU A 20 -5.12 24.10 -14.25
CA LEU A 20 -5.68 25.37 -14.68
C LEU A 20 -6.89 25.16 -15.59
N GLN A 21 -6.85 24.12 -16.43
CA GLN A 21 -7.99 23.74 -17.27
C GLN A 21 -9.19 23.30 -16.41
N VAL A 22 -8.99 22.35 -15.50
CA VAL A 22 -10.04 21.88 -14.58
C VAL A 22 -10.58 23.03 -13.74
N TRP A 23 -9.72 23.86 -13.16
CA TRP A 23 -10.12 25.00 -12.33
C TRP A 23 -10.92 26.04 -13.12
N GLN A 24 -10.64 26.23 -14.40
CA GLN A 24 -11.42 27.12 -15.27
C GLN A 24 -12.81 26.57 -15.57
N GLU A 25 -12.96 25.24 -15.64
CA GLU A 25 -14.22 24.55 -15.87
C GLU A 25 -15.15 24.53 -14.65
N LEU A 26 -14.60 24.68 -13.43
CA LEU A 26 -15.40 24.71 -12.21
C LEU A 26 -16.28 25.96 -12.12
N ASN A 27 -17.53 25.76 -11.70
CA ASN A 27 -18.44 26.84 -11.34
C ASN A 27 -18.07 27.45 -9.96
N SER A 28 -18.74 28.54 -9.58
CA SER A 28 -18.41 29.28 -8.35
C SER A 28 -18.54 28.45 -7.08
N GLU A 29 -19.59 27.62 -6.99
CA GLU A 29 -19.85 26.76 -5.82
C GLU A 29 -18.81 25.64 -5.74
N GLN A 30 -18.44 25.05 -6.87
CA GLN A 30 -17.39 24.04 -6.96
C GLN A 30 -16.01 24.61 -6.62
N LYS A 31 -15.75 25.87 -6.99
CA LYS A 31 -14.51 26.56 -6.60
C LYS A 31 -14.46 26.73 -5.10
N GLU A 32 -15.50 27.29 -4.49
CA GLU A 32 -15.57 27.48 -3.04
C GLU A 32 -15.38 26.16 -2.28
N MET A 33 -16.04 25.09 -2.74
CA MET A 33 -15.86 23.75 -2.17
C MET A 33 -14.43 23.22 -2.36
N ALA A 34 -13.79 23.45 -3.51
CA ALA A 34 -12.40 23.07 -3.72
C ALA A 34 -11.43 23.88 -2.83
N GLU A 35 -11.72 25.16 -2.56
CA GLU A 35 -10.95 26.00 -1.64
C GLU A 35 -11.01 25.45 -0.21
N GLU A 36 -12.21 25.11 0.26
CA GLU A 36 -12.40 24.51 1.59
C GLU A 36 -11.70 23.16 1.71
N ILE A 37 -11.84 22.29 0.71
CA ILE A 37 -11.18 20.98 0.66
C ILE A 37 -9.65 21.14 0.74
N ILE A 38 -9.06 22.06 -0.03
CA ILE A 38 -7.61 22.27 -0.04
C ILE A 38 -7.13 22.82 1.30
N MET A 39 -7.88 23.73 1.92
CA MET A 39 -7.52 24.31 3.22
C MET A 39 -7.59 23.27 4.34
N GLN A 40 -8.68 22.50 4.41
CA GLN A 40 -8.82 21.41 5.39
C GLN A 40 -7.74 20.35 5.20
N ALA A 41 -7.42 20.02 3.94
CA ALA A 41 -6.40 19.05 3.61
C ALA A 41 -5.02 19.40 4.17
N TRP A 42 -4.60 20.66 4.02
CA TRP A 42 -3.34 21.16 4.58
C TRP A 42 -3.36 21.28 6.10
N GLU A 43 -4.50 21.57 6.70
CA GLU A 43 -4.63 21.63 8.15
C GLU A 43 -4.51 20.25 8.80
N GLU A 44 -5.15 19.25 8.20
CA GLU A 44 -5.03 17.85 8.60
C GLU A 44 -3.61 17.31 8.40
N GLU A 45 -2.95 17.65 7.30
CA GLU A 45 -1.54 17.29 7.03
C GLU A 45 -0.61 17.79 8.14
N ASP A 46 -0.76 19.06 8.55
CA ASP A 46 0.07 19.70 9.58
C ASP A 46 -0.24 19.19 11.01
N THR A 47 -1.46 18.73 11.28
CA THR A 47 -1.91 18.38 12.64
C THR A 47 -1.90 16.88 12.94
N GLN A 48 -2.17 16.03 11.94
CA GLN A 48 -2.36 14.58 12.13
C GLN A 48 -1.29 13.74 11.42
N GLY A 49 -0.45 14.33 10.55
CA GLY A 49 0.52 13.60 9.75
C GLY A 49 -0.13 12.75 8.64
N PHE A 50 0.69 12.04 7.87
CA PHE A 50 0.30 11.39 6.60
C PHE A 50 -0.74 10.26 6.76
N ARG A 51 -2.02 10.63 6.74
CA ARG A 51 -3.12 9.84 6.20
C ARG A 51 -3.87 10.76 5.25
N TYR A 52 -3.81 10.49 3.95
CA TYR A 52 -4.57 11.27 2.98
C TYR A 52 -5.99 10.71 2.85
N SER A 53 -7.00 11.52 3.17
CA SER A 53 -8.39 11.32 2.77
C SER A 53 -8.56 11.51 1.26
N ASP A 54 -9.65 11.03 0.68
CA ASP A 54 -9.96 11.23 -0.74
C ASP A 54 -9.98 12.73 -1.12
N GLN A 55 -10.40 13.58 -0.18
CA GLN A 55 -10.38 15.04 -0.32
C GLN A 55 -8.96 15.61 -0.31
N GLN A 56 -8.05 15.06 0.50
CA GLN A 56 -6.64 15.46 0.51
C GLN A 56 -5.89 15.00 -0.74
N LEU A 57 -6.18 13.80 -1.26
CA LEU A 57 -5.64 13.33 -2.54
C LEU A 57 -6.09 14.25 -3.69
N LEU A 58 -7.37 14.62 -3.69
CA LEU A 58 -7.92 15.56 -4.65
C LEU A 58 -7.27 16.94 -4.50
N ALA A 59 -7.07 17.43 -3.28
CA ALA A 59 -6.37 18.70 -3.01
C ALA A 59 -4.91 18.70 -3.48
N CYS A 60 -4.16 17.62 -3.25
CA CYS A 60 -2.79 17.48 -3.73
C CYS A 60 -2.71 17.37 -5.26
N PHE A 61 -3.62 16.60 -5.86
CA PHE A 61 -3.78 16.52 -7.32
C PHE A 61 -4.11 17.88 -7.93
N LEU A 62 -5.06 18.60 -7.35
CA LEU A 62 -5.43 19.95 -7.76
C LEU A 62 -4.33 20.96 -7.45
N SER A 63 -3.45 20.73 -6.46
CA SER A 63 -2.44 21.71 -6.04
C SER A 63 -1.08 21.63 -6.76
N ASN A 64 -0.96 20.76 -7.77
CA ASN A 64 0.29 20.45 -8.47
C ASN A 64 1.41 19.99 -7.52
N GLN A 65 1.04 19.40 -6.38
CA GLN A 65 1.99 18.73 -5.52
C GLN A 65 2.20 17.32 -6.08
N ILE A 66 3.47 16.92 -6.23
CA ILE A 66 3.81 15.53 -6.50
C ILE A 66 3.30 14.73 -5.31
N LEU A 67 2.23 13.97 -5.52
CA LEU A 67 1.73 13.02 -4.55
C LEU A 67 2.85 12.04 -4.22
N TYR A 68 3.21 11.94 -2.95
CA TYR A 68 4.29 11.06 -2.52
C TYR A 68 3.86 9.59 -2.75
N PRO A 69 4.47 8.84 -3.69
CA PRO A 69 3.96 7.53 -4.11
C PRO A 69 3.97 6.49 -2.99
N CYS A 70 4.83 6.68 -1.99
CA CYS A 70 4.93 5.79 -0.84
C CYS A 70 3.91 6.12 0.25
N SER A 71 3.08 7.15 0.10
CA SER A 71 1.89 7.30 0.93
C SER A 71 0.90 6.19 0.60
N ASP A 72 0.34 5.55 1.64
CA ASP A 72 -0.59 4.43 1.50
C ASP A 72 -1.73 4.70 0.49
N ALA A 73 -2.37 5.86 0.60
CA ALA A 73 -3.48 6.21 -0.28
C ALA A 73 -3.06 6.39 -1.75
N VAL A 74 -1.89 6.99 -1.99
CA VAL A 74 -1.33 7.18 -3.34
C VAL A 74 -0.87 5.86 -3.92
N PHE A 75 -0.19 5.04 -3.11
CA PHE A 75 0.24 3.69 -3.45
C PHE A 75 -0.96 2.84 -3.90
N LYS A 76 -2.02 2.79 -3.09
CA LYS A 76 -3.28 2.13 -3.44
C LYS A 76 -3.88 2.68 -4.73
N ALA A 77 -3.95 4.00 -4.89
CA ALA A 77 -4.49 4.61 -6.09
C ALA A 77 -3.71 4.24 -7.35
N ILE A 78 -2.38 4.16 -7.30
CA ILE A 78 -1.53 3.75 -8.42
C ILE A 78 -1.83 2.30 -8.85
N PHE A 79 -1.98 1.39 -7.88
CA PHE A 79 -2.05 -0.05 -8.15
C PHE A 79 -3.46 -0.65 -8.19
N LEU A 80 -4.48 0.08 -7.73
CA LEU A 80 -5.87 -0.39 -7.69
C LEU A 80 -6.80 0.30 -8.70
N ASN A 81 -6.39 1.45 -9.26
CA ASN A 81 -7.20 2.19 -10.22
C ASN A 81 -6.75 2.00 -11.67
N ASP A 82 -5.81 1.08 -11.94
CA ASP A 82 -5.42 0.73 -13.29
C ASP A 82 -6.35 -0.34 -13.89
N GLU A 83 -6.72 -0.16 -15.15
CA GLU A 83 -7.61 -1.12 -15.83
C GLU A 83 -6.91 -2.48 -15.93
N GLY A 84 -7.53 -3.52 -15.35
CA GLY A 84 -7.02 -4.89 -15.41
C GLY A 84 -5.81 -5.17 -14.51
N TYR A 85 -5.46 -4.27 -13.59
CA TYR A 85 -4.39 -4.45 -12.60
C TYR A 85 -3.01 -4.69 -13.21
N VAL A 86 -2.70 -4.07 -14.36
CA VAL A 86 -1.44 -4.26 -15.09
C VAL A 86 -0.22 -3.90 -14.24
N LEU A 87 -0.22 -2.74 -13.59
CA LEU A 87 0.88 -2.28 -12.75
C LEU A 87 1.05 -3.16 -11.52
N LEU A 88 -0.06 -3.61 -10.93
CA LEU A 88 -0.03 -4.50 -9.77
C LEU A 88 0.49 -5.89 -10.13
N LYS A 89 0.08 -6.43 -11.29
CA LYS A 89 0.60 -7.68 -11.85
C LYS A 89 2.10 -7.59 -12.12
N ASP A 90 2.56 -6.49 -12.72
CA ASP A 90 3.97 -6.26 -13.01
C ASP A 90 4.80 -6.08 -11.73
N LEU A 91 4.28 -5.34 -10.74
CA LEU A 91 4.92 -5.20 -9.43
C LEU A 91 5.19 -6.58 -8.82
N ILE A 92 4.16 -7.43 -8.72
CA ILE A 92 4.27 -8.79 -8.17
C ILE A 92 5.23 -9.67 -8.99
N CYS A 93 5.11 -9.63 -10.32
CA CYS A 93 5.97 -10.40 -11.24
C CYS A 93 7.45 -10.07 -11.01
N TRP A 94 7.80 -8.79 -10.99
CA TRP A 94 9.20 -8.35 -10.91
C TRP A 94 9.77 -8.38 -9.50
N THR A 95 8.95 -8.24 -8.46
CA THR A 95 9.43 -8.26 -7.06
C THR A 95 9.40 -9.67 -6.49
N ILE A 96 8.22 -10.25 -6.28
CA ILE A 96 8.07 -11.55 -5.62
C ILE A 96 8.68 -12.67 -6.45
N PHE A 97 8.41 -12.66 -7.76
CA PHE A 97 8.83 -13.73 -8.67
C PHE A 97 10.08 -13.40 -9.49
N GLN A 98 10.67 -12.22 -9.31
CA GLN A 98 11.92 -11.82 -9.99
C GLN A 98 11.87 -12.04 -11.52
N GLY A 99 10.70 -11.80 -12.13
CA GLY A 99 10.44 -11.98 -13.56
C GLY A 99 10.27 -13.44 -14.03
N GLN A 100 10.37 -14.42 -13.12
CA GLN A 100 10.31 -15.85 -13.46
C GLN A 100 8.88 -16.36 -13.64
N LYS A 101 7.89 -15.65 -13.08
CA LYS A 101 6.47 -15.98 -13.19
C LYS A 101 5.69 -14.74 -13.60
N LYS A 102 5.08 -14.79 -14.77
CA LYS A 102 4.11 -13.78 -15.22
C LYS A 102 2.79 -13.99 -14.50
N ILE A 103 2.17 -12.91 -14.03
CA ILE A 103 0.82 -12.93 -13.46
C ILE A 103 -0.17 -12.67 -14.60
N LEU A 104 -0.98 -13.68 -14.93
CA LEU A 104 -1.99 -13.56 -15.96
C LEU A 104 -3.23 -12.85 -15.42
N ASP A 105 -3.64 -13.25 -14.22
CA ASP A 105 -4.80 -12.69 -13.56
C ASP A 105 -4.65 -12.63 -12.05
N LEU A 106 -5.36 -11.70 -11.42
CA LEU A 106 -5.46 -11.58 -9.98
C LEU A 106 -6.82 -11.04 -9.58
N THR A 107 -7.24 -11.37 -8.35
CA THR A 107 -8.41 -10.79 -7.71
C THR A 107 -7.96 -10.01 -6.48
N VAL A 108 -8.28 -8.71 -6.46
CA VAL A 108 -8.11 -7.87 -5.27
C VAL A 108 -9.20 -8.22 -4.25
N LEU A 109 -8.80 -8.52 -3.03
CA LEU A 109 -9.71 -8.75 -1.91
C LEU A 109 -9.91 -7.44 -1.12
N PRO A 110 -11.08 -7.26 -0.48
CA PRO A 110 -11.26 -6.16 0.46
C PRO A 110 -10.20 -6.23 1.57
N SER A 111 -9.50 -5.11 1.78
CA SER A 111 -8.45 -4.94 2.80
C SER A 111 -8.99 -5.02 4.24
N GLU A 112 -10.31 -4.91 4.42
CA GLU A 112 -11.01 -5.09 5.68
C GLU A 112 -11.24 -6.56 6.06
N GLN A 113 -10.19 -7.39 6.04
CA GLN A 113 -10.23 -8.63 6.82
C GLN A 113 -9.92 -8.28 8.27
N ASN A 114 -10.96 -7.89 9.01
CA ASN A 114 -10.94 -7.66 10.45
C ASN A 114 -10.57 -8.94 11.18
N ILE A 115 -9.27 -9.19 11.37
CA ILE A 115 -8.80 -10.27 12.24
C ILE A 115 -8.30 -9.63 13.54
N SER A 116 -9.24 -9.39 14.45
CA SER A 116 -8.97 -8.95 15.82
C SER A 116 -8.09 -9.99 16.52
N VAL A 117 -6.95 -9.56 17.06
CA VAL A 117 -6.18 -10.38 18.03
C VAL A 117 -5.58 -9.45 19.07
N PHE A 118 -5.95 -9.71 20.33
CA PHE A 118 -5.43 -9.14 21.59
C PHE A 118 -5.20 -7.61 21.62
N GLY A 119 -6.20 -6.88 22.12
CA GLY A 119 -6.03 -5.50 22.60
C GLY A 119 -6.21 -4.39 21.55
N ASP A 120 -7.32 -4.43 20.80
CA ASP A 120 -7.84 -3.33 19.96
C ASP A 120 -7.00 -2.86 18.76
N LYS A 121 -5.84 -3.46 18.47
CA LYS A 121 -5.10 -3.15 17.23
C LYS A 121 -5.58 -3.98 16.05
N ILE A 122 -6.32 -3.32 15.15
CA ILE A 122 -6.63 -3.84 13.82
C ILE A 122 -5.42 -3.57 12.93
N PHE A 123 -4.87 -4.63 12.34
CA PHE A 123 -3.84 -4.52 11.30
C PHE A 123 -4.54 -4.45 9.97
N HIS A 124 -4.43 -3.30 9.29
CA HIS A 124 -4.88 -3.14 7.92
C HIS A 124 -3.73 -3.51 6.99
N CYS A 125 -4.04 -4.31 5.99
CA CYS A 125 -3.18 -4.62 4.86
C CYS A 125 -3.47 -3.59 3.77
N ASP A 126 -2.43 -3.10 3.10
CA ASP A 126 -2.62 -2.09 2.05
C ASP A 126 -3.31 -2.71 0.82
N ILE A 127 -2.71 -3.75 0.25
CA ILE A 127 -3.27 -4.46 -0.91
C ILE A 127 -3.20 -5.97 -0.67
N LEU A 128 -4.36 -6.62 -0.70
CA LEU A 128 -4.48 -8.07 -0.62
C LEU A 128 -4.98 -8.63 -1.95
N VAL A 129 -4.24 -9.58 -2.54
CA VAL A 129 -4.65 -10.23 -3.80
C VAL A 129 -4.60 -11.74 -3.73
N VAL A 130 -5.41 -12.38 -4.58
CA VAL A 130 -5.36 -13.80 -4.90
C VAL A 130 -4.92 -13.94 -6.35
N LEU A 131 -3.85 -14.69 -6.60
CA LEU A 131 -3.34 -14.98 -7.93
C LEU A 131 -4.14 -16.10 -8.62
N GLU A 132 -3.92 -16.31 -9.91
CA GLU A 132 -4.62 -17.31 -10.72
C GLU A 132 -4.43 -18.77 -10.22
N ASN A 133 -3.36 -19.04 -9.47
CA ASN A 133 -3.06 -20.34 -8.86
C ASN A 133 -3.54 -20.46 -7.40
N ASN A 134 -4.31 -19.47 -6.92
CA ASN A 134 -4.80 -19.32 -5.55
C ASN A 134 -3.74 -18.97 -4.49
N GLU A 135 -2.50 -18.64 -4.88
CA GLU A 135 -1.55 -18.02 -3.95
C GLU A 135 -2.08 -16.66 -3.49
N LYS A 136 -1.90 -16.35 -2.20
CA LYS A 136 -2.29 -15.06 -1.64
C LYS A 136 -1.06 -14.17 -1.52
N CYS A 137 -1.17 -12.93 -2.00
CA CYS A 137 -0.12 -11.92 -1.82
C CYS A 137 -0.63 -10.77 -0.96
N ASN A 138 0.06 -10.52 0.16
CA ASN A 138 -0.06 -9.29 0.92
C ASN A 138 1.01 -8.30 0.43
N ILE A 139 0.62 -7.08 0.07
CA ILE A 139 1.55 -6.03 -0.37
C ILE A 139 1.38 -4.84 0.56
N GLU A 140 2.48 -4.40 1.15
CA GLU A 140 2.52 -3.40 2.22
C GLU A 140 3.53 -2.31 1.87
N MET A 141 3.11 -1.04 2.00
CA MET A 141 3.99 0.12 1.92
C MET A 141 4.25 0.64 3.33
N GLN A 142 5.48 0.46 3.84
CA GLN A 142 5.83 0.84 5.20
C GLN A 142 6.78 2.03 5.20
N LEU A 143 6.26 3.22 5.52
CA LEU A 143 7.04 4.47 5.56
C LEU A 143 7.90 4.64 6.81
N THR A 144 7.46 4.06 7.93
CA THR A 144 8.09 4.29 9.24
C THR A 144 8.66 3.01 9.81
N HIS A 145 9.93 3.05 10.21
CA HIS A 145 10.54 1.99 11.00
C HIS A 145 10.03 2.09 12.44
N HIS A 146 9.44 1.02 12.95
CA HIS A 146 8.99 0.93 14.33
C HIS A 146 9.48 -0.37 14.97
N GLU A 147 9.69 -0.32 16.28
CA GLU A 147 10.03 -1.50 17.07
C GLU A 147 8.93 -2.56 16.90
N GLY A 148 9.34 -3.79 16.55
CA GLY A 148 8.41 -4.90 16.29
C GLY A 148 7.89 -5.01 14.85
N LEU A 149 8.43 -4.25 13.88
CA LEU A 149 8.07 -4.39 12.47
C LEU A 149 8.21 -5.84 11.97
N SER A 150 9.32 -6.52 12.28
CA SER A 150 9.51 -7.93 11.93
C SER A 150 8.41 -8.83 12.50
N SER A 151 8.03 -8.64 13.75
CA SER A 151 6.91 -9.35 14.37
C SER A 151 5.58 -9.05 13.68
N ARG A 152 5.34 -7.79 13.27
CA ARG A 152 4.15 -7.42 12.48
C ARG A 152 4.13 -8.17 11.16
N MET A 153 5.25 -8.21 10.43
CA MET A 153 5.36 -8.95 9.17
C MET A 153 4.91 -10.40 9.36
N VAL A 154 5.49 -11.08 10.35
CA VAL A 154 5.16 -12.49 10.66
C VAL A 154 3.70 -12.67 11.04
N ILE A 155 3.17 -11.84 11.94
CA ILE A 155 1.78 -11.93 12.39
C ILE A 155 0.81 -11.73 11.23
N GLN A 156 1.04 -10.74 10.36
CA GLN A 156 0.16 -10.47 9.21
C GLN A 156 0.16 -11.65 8.23
N ALA A 157 1.34 -12.13 7.84
CA ALA A 157 1.46 -13.25 6.92
C ALA A 157 0.87 -14.54 7.52
N ALA A 158 1.08 -14.81 8.82
CA ALA A 158 0.52 -15.98 9.49
C ALA A 158 -1.02 -15.92 9.57
N LYS A 159 -1.60 -14.76 9.91
CA LYS A 159 -3.05 -14.57 9.91
C LYS A 159 -3.65 -14.81 8.53
N LEU A 160 -3.01 -14.27 7.50
CA LEU A 160 -3.47 -14.46 6.12
C LEU A 160 -3.35 -15.92 5.67
N HIS A 161 -2.28 -16.60 6.07
CA HIS A 161 -2.08 -18.02 5.80
C HIS A 161 -3.17 -18.87 6.47
N VAL A 162 -3.42 -18.66 7.76
CA VAL A 162 -4.46 -19.38 8.51
C VAL A 162 -5.87 -19.04 8.01
N SER A 163 -6.14 -17.84 7.50
CA SER A 163 -7.47 -17.47 6.97
C SER A 163 -7.88 -18.27 5.73
N GLN A 164 -6.94 -19.00 5.12
CA GLN A 164 -7.23 -19.96 4.05
C GLN A 164 -7.87 -21.25 4.57
N ALA A 165 -7.62 -21.61 5.84
CA ALA A 165 -8.14 -22.81 6.44
C ALA A 165 -9.66 -22.66 6.64
N LYS A 166 -10.44 -23.52 5.98
CA LYS A 166 -11.88 -23.68 6.22
C LYS A 166 -12.13 -25.02 6.87
N LYS A 167 -13.18 -25.10 7.70
CA LYS A 167 -13.58 -26.35 8.35
C LYS A 167 -13.84 -27.44 7.31
N GLY A 168 -13.11 -28.55 7.40
CA GLY A 168 -13.23 -29.69 6.47
C GLY A 168 -12.32 -29.62 5.23
N LEU A 169 -11.50 -28.58 5.06
CA LEU A 169 -10.43 -28.58 4.05
C LEU A 169 -9.23 -29.41 4.54
N GLU A 170 -8.62 -30.19 3.63
CA GLU A 170 -7.35 -30.85 3.93
C GLU A 170 -6.22 -29.81 4.02
N PHE A 171 -5.25 -30.04 4.90
CA PHE A 171 -4.09 -29.16 5.09
C PHE A 171 -3.36 -28.85 3.77
N LEU A 172 -3.30 -29.84 2.86
CA LEU A 172 -2.69 -29.73 1.53
C LEU A 172 -3.37 -28.73 0.57
N SER A 173 -4.55 -28.21 0.93
CA SER A 173 -5.28 -27.23 0.11
C SER A 173 -4.89 -25.78 0.42
N ILE A 174 -4.13 -25.53 1.49
CA ILE A 174 -3.64 -24.19 1.84
C ILE A 174 -2.51 -23.83 0.86
N LYS A 175 -2.60 -22.64 0.25
CA LYS A 175 -1.58 -22.14 -0.67
C LYS A 175 -0.55 -21.29 0.05
N PRO A 176 0.68 -21.20 -0.50
CA PRO A 176 1.67 -20.25 -0.01
C PRO A 176 1.10 -18.84 0.13
N THR A 177 1.52 -18.17 1.21
CA THR A 177 1.26 -16.76 1.45
C THR A 177 2.54 -15.98 1.19
N LEU A 178 2.47 -15.08 0.23
CA LEU A 178 3.57 -14.22 -0.19
C LEU A 178 3.33 -12.84 0.44
N SER A 179 4.33 -12.26 1.09
CA SER A 179 4.23 -10.96 1.72
C SER A 179 5.31 -10.05 1.17
N LEU A 180 4.92 -9.08 0.36
CA LEU A 180 5.80 -8.04 -0.16
C LEU A 180 5.75 -6.81 0.73
N TRP A 181 6.92 -6.35 1.17
CA TRP A 181 7.09 -5.18 2.00
C TRP A 181 8.00 -4.17 1.31
N ILE A 182 7.42 -3.03 0.94
CA ILE A 182 8.14 -1.95 0.28
C ILE A 182 8.43 -0.88 1.32
N MET A 183 9.69 -0.52 1.49
CA MET A 183 10.14 0.39 2.54
C MET A 183 11.16 1.40 2.00
N PRO A 184 11.11 2.69 2.41
CA PRO A 184 12.09 3.70 2.03
C PRO A 184 13.32 3.73 2.96
N PHE A 185 13.48 2.72 3.83
CA PHE A 185 14.57 2.61 4.80
C PHE A 185 15.21 1.23 4.74
N ASP A 186 16.46 1.15 5.19
CA ASP A 186 17.18 -0.11 5.31
C ASP A 186 16.64 -0.94 6.49
N PHE A 187 16.00 -2.06 6.16
CA PHE A 187 15.47 -3.02 7.14
C PHE A 187 16.39 -4.23 7.37
N THR A 188 17.17 -4.62 6.36
CA THR A 188 17.90 -5.89 6.35
C THR A 188 19.39 -5.74 6.62
N GLY A 189 19.96 -4.56 6.40
CA GLY A 189 21.40 -4.32 6.41
C GLY A 189 22.13 -4.91 5.21
N PHE A 190 21.41 -5.40 4.19
CA PHE A 190 21.99 -5.93 2.96
C PHE A 190 22.25 -4.80 1.95
N GLN A 191 23.22 -5.01 1.05
CA GLN A 191 23.56 -4.02 0.03
C GLN A 191 22.51 -3.92 -1.08
N ASP A 192 21.75 -4.99 -1.31
CA ASP A 192 20.76 -5.06 -2.37
C ASP A 192 19.42 -4.44 -1.93
N CYS A 193 18.70 -3.85 -2.89
CA CYS A 193 17.36 -3.26 -2.67
C CYS A 193 16.23 -4.30 -2.60
N TYR A 194 16.55 -5.58 -2.69
CA TYR A 194 15.62 -6.69 -2.59
C TYR A 194 16.17 -7.74 -1.64
N SER A 195 15.30 -8.33 -0.85
CA SER A 195 15.64 -9.39 0.09
C SER A 195 14.48 -10.36 0.17
N SER A 196 14.75 -11.64 0.45
CA SER A 196 13.68 -12.59 0.70
C SER A 196 13.99 -13.49 1.90
N ALA A 197 12.94 -13.83 2.65
CA ALA A 197 13.03 -14.68 3.82
C ALA A 197 11.95 -15.77 3.79
N ARG A 198 12.32 -16.94 4.32
CA ARG A 198 11.48 -18.15 4.42
C ARG A 198 11.98 -19.03 5.56
N LEU A 199 11.19 -20.03 5.95
CA LEU A 199 11.57 -20.95 7.01
C LEU A 199 12.63 -21.94 6.51
N ARG A 200 13.78 -21.95 7.18
CA ARG A 200 14.97 -22.75 6.84
C ARG A 200 15.48 -23.47 8.08
N PHE A 201 16.29 -24.50 7.90
CA PHE A 201 16.95 -25.15 9.02
C PHE A 201 18.16 -24.35 9.49
N ASP A 202 18.27 -24.10 10.80
CA ASP A 202 19.40 -23.34 11.37
C ASP A 202 20.76 -23.98 11.07
N GLN A 203 20.81 -25.32 10.97
CA GLN A 203 22.03 -26.08 10.69
C GLN A 203 22.43 -26.06 9.20
N ASP A 204 21.49 -25.73 8.32
CA ASP A 204 21.68 -25.77 6.86
C ASP A 204 20.69 -24.81 6.21
N SER A 205 21.07 -23.53 6.14
CA SER A 205 20.22 -22.47 5.60
C SER A 205 19.94 -22.63 4.10
N ALA A 206 20.69 -23.47 3.39
CA ALA A 206 20.36 -23.83 2.01
C ALA A 206 19.12 -24.72 1.92
N LYS A 207 18.81 -25.47 2.99
CA LYS A 207 17.60 -26.30 3.07
C LYS A 207 16.41 -25.51 3.59
N ILE A 208 15.33 -25.59 2.82
CA ILE A 208 14.05 -24.98 3.13
C ILE A 208 13.24 -25.96 3.98
N MET A 209 12.72 -25.49 5.11
CA MET A 209 11.80 -26.25 5.94
C MET A 209 10.37 -26.11 5.40
N SER A 210 9.95 -24.90 5.04
CA SER A 210 8.66 -24.61 4.42
C SER A 210 8.74 -23.31 3.61
N ASP A 211 8.05 -23.31 2.45
CA ASP A 211 7.81 -22.14 1.60
C ASP A 211 6.35 -21.62 1.74
N ASP A 212 5.61 -22.07 2.75
CA ASP A 212 4.20 -21.71 2.99
C ASP A 212 4.00 -20.23 3.31
N MET A 213 5.05 -19.59 3.83
CA MET A 213 5.10 -18.16 4.10
C MET A 213 6.43 -17.61 3.57
N GLN A 214 6.36 -16.64 2.67
CA GLN A 214 7.53 -16.00 2.08
C GLN A 214 7.43 -14.49 2.26
N PHE A 215 8.54 -13.87 2.64
CA PHE A 215 8.66 -12.42 2.80
C PHE A 215 9.59 -11.89 1.72
N HIS A 216 9.18 -10.81 1.08
CA HIS A 216 9.83 -10.12 -0.03
C HIS A 216 9.90 -8.63 0.24
#